data_AF-A0A2S9FDX0-F1
#
_entry.id   AF-A0A2S9FDX0-F1
#
_cell.length_a   1.000
_cell.length_b   1.000
_cell.length_c   1.000
_cell.angle_alpha   90.00
_cell.angle_beta   90.00
_cell.angle_gamma   90.00
#
_symmetry.space_group_name_H-M   'P 1'
#
loop_
_entity.id
_entity.type
_entity.pdbx_description
1 polymer ?
#
loop_
_entity_poly.entity_id
_entity_poly.type
_entity_poly.pdbx_seq_one_letter_code
_entity_poly.pdbx_strand_id
1 'polypeptide(L)'
;MKSTVEKLSPTRVRINVEVPFAELEPDIDKAFKQLAKQIRLPGFRPGKAPRKLLEARVGRASVLEQVVNDALPVRYSEAITAESLQPIGQPEIEVTKLEDNEELVFTAEVDVRPDIELPDLAALKIAVDPVGVTDEDVDAEVEA
;
A
#
# COMPACT_ATOMS: atom_id res chain seq x y z
N MET A 1 1.97 -3.87 -16.22
CA MET A 1 2.04 -2.71 -15.31
C MET A 1 3.25 -1.82 -15.64
N LYS A 2 3.06 -0.50 -15.76
CA LYS A 2 4.15 0.48 -15.71
C LYS A 2 4.00 1.30 -14.43
N SER A 3 5.03 1.31 -13.59
CA SER A 3 5.10 2.14 -12.39
C SER A 3 6.19 3.18 -12.58
N THR A 4 5.82 4.45 -12.48
CA THR A 4 6.76 5.57 -12.47
C THR A 4 6.84 6.11 -11.05
N VAL A 5 8.02 6.01 -10.44
CA VAL A 5 8.26 6.52 -9.08
C VAL A 5 8.91 7.90 -9.16
N GLU A 6 8.20 8.90 -8.65
CA GLU A 6 8.70 10.26 -8.48
C GLU A 6 9.00 10.53 -7.00
N LYS A 7 10.27 10.77 -6.66
CA LYS A 7 10.68 11.19 -5.32
C LYS A 7 10.41 12.69 -5.17
N LEU A 8 9.36 13.06 -4.43
CA LEU A 8 9.02 14.46 -4.17
C LEU A 8 9.89 15.06 -3.05
N SER A 9 10.22 14.25 -2.05
CA SER A 9 11.04 14.67 -0.90
C SER A 9 11.83 13.46 -0.35
N PRO A 10 12.81 13.65 0.55
CA PRO A 10 13.56 12.53 1.12
C PRO A 10 12.69 11.53 1.91
N THR A 11 11.47 11.93 2.28
CA THR A 11 10.51 11.08 2.99
C THR A 11 9.21 10.88 2.23
N ARG A 12 8.98 11.54 1.09
CA ARG A 12 7.72 11.46 0.35
C ARG A 12 7.94 11.03 -1.10
N VAL A 13 7.22 9.99 -1.49
CA VAL A 13 7.28 9.39 -2.81
C VAL A 13 5.89 9.42 -3.42
N ARG A 14 5.82 9.85 -4.68
CA ARG A 14 4.63 9.74 -5.53
C ARG A 14 4.84 8.60 -6.50
N ILE A 15 3.94 7.64 -6.50
CA ILE A 15 3.96 6.49 -7.40
C ILE A 15 2.81 6.66 -8.39
N ASN A 16 3.14 6.87 -9.66
CA ASN A 16 2.16 6.84 -10.74
C ASN A 16 2.12 5.43 -11.30
N VAL A 17 0.98 4.76 -11.17
CA VAL A 17 0.80 3.40 -11.67
C VAL A 17 -0.19 3.43 -12.83
N GLU A 18 0.27 2.96 -13.98
CA GLU A 18 -0.54 2.73 -15.18
C GLU A 18 -0.81 1.23 -15.29
N VAL A 19 -2.09 0.87 -15.19
CA VAL A 19 -2.55 -0.52 -15.30
C VAL A 19 -3.33 -0.68 -16.62
N PRO A 20 -2.84 -1.49 -17.56
CA PRO A 20 -3.56 -1.81 -18.79
C PRO A 20 -4.85 -2.57 -18.47
N PHE A 21 -5.92 -2.32 -19.25
CA PHE A 21 -7.21 -2.99 -19.05
C PHE A 21 -7.13 -4.53 -19.12
N ALA A 22 -6.21 -5.08 -19.92
CA ALA A 22 -5.99 -6.52 -20.03
C ALA A 22 -5.59 -7.18 -18.69
N GLU A 23 -4.90 -6.45 -17.80
CA GLU A 23 -4.52 -6.96 -16.47
C GLU A 23 -5.68 -6.86 -15.47
N LEU A 24 -6.73 -6.09 -15.79
CA LEU A 24 -7.93 -5.88 -14.96
C LEU A 24 -9.06 -6.88 -15.29
N GLU A 25 -9.09 -7.49 -16.47
CA GLU A 25 -10.07 -8.53 -16.85
C GLU A 25 -10.33 -9.60 -15.77
N PRO A 26 -9.30 -10.24 -15.16
CA PRO A 26 -9.54 -11.26 -14.13
C PRO A 26 -10.16 -10.68 -12.85
N ASP A 27 -9.92 -9.40 -12.54
CA ASP A 27 -10.46 -8.74 -11.37
C ASP A 27 -11.89 -8.23 -11.62
N ILE A 28 -12.17 -7.76 -12.84
CA ILE A 28 -13.53 -7.51 -13.35
C ILE A 28 -14.38 -8.77 -13.23
N ASP A 29 -13.84 -9.92 -13.64
CA ASP A 29 -14.50 -11.21 -13.56
C ASP A 29 -14.84 -11.63 -12.12
N LYS A 30 -13.96 -11.33 -11.16
CA LYS A 30 -14.20 -11.57 -9.73
C LYS A 30 -15.25 -10.62 -9.18
N ALA A 31 -15.14 -9.31 -9.48
CA ALA A 31 -16.10 -8.30 -9.03
C ALA A 31 -17.52 -8.63 -9.53
N PHE A 32 -17.67 -9.03 -10.80
CA PHE A 32 -18.96 -9.49 -11.32
C PHE A 32 -19.52 -10.68 -10.56
N LYS A 33 -18.69 -11.66 -10.15
CA LYS A 33 -19.14 -12.80 -9.35
C LYS A 33 -19.55 -12.38 -7.94
N GLN A 34 -18.90 -11.38 -7.34
CA GLN A 34 -19.27 -10.86 -6.03
C GLN A 34 -20.57 -10.06 -6.11
N LEU A 35 -20.69 -9.14 -7.07
CA LEU A 35 -21.90 -8.35 -7.32
C LEU A 35 -23.10 -9.24 -7.67
N ALA A 36 -22.89 -10.32 -8.46
CA ALA A 36 -23.94 -11.28 -8.77
C ALA A 36 -24.50 -12.01 -7.52
N LYS A 37 -23.74 -12.09 -6.42
CA LYS A 37 -24.21 -12.65 -5.14
C LYS A 37 -25.00 -11.62 -4.33
N GLN A 38 -24.59 -10.35 -4.37
CA GLN A 38 -25.25 -9.27 -3.64
C GLN A 38 -26.56 -8.86 -4.30
N ILE A 39 -26.62 -8.87 -5.63
CA ILE A 39 -27.75 -8.35 -6.40
C ILE A 39 -28.68 -9.50 -6.79
N ARG A 40 -29.93 -9.43 -6.34
CA ARG A 40 -30.98 -10.40 -6.70
C ARG A 40 -31.61 -10.01 -8.02
N LEU A 41 -31.27 -10.75 -9.08
CA LEU A 41 -31.91 -10.60 -10.39
C LEU A 41 -33.13 -11.55 -10.48
N PRO A 42 -34.35 -11.04 -10.77
CA PRO A 42 -35.52 -11.89 -10.92
C PRO A 42 -35.32 -12.90 -12.06
N GLY A 43 -35.65 -14.17 -11.81
CA GLY A 43 -35.49 -15.27 -12.77
C GLY A 43 -34.14 -16.00 -12.73
N PHE A 44 -33.15 -15.51 -11.96
CA PHE A 44 -31.85 -16.17 -11.82
C PHE A 44 -31.56 -16.53 -10.36
N ARG A 45 -30.95 -17.71 -10.15
CA ARG A 45 -30.42 -18.08 -8.83
C ARG A 45 -29.31 -17.09 -8.43
N PRO A 46 -29.24 -16.64 -7.17
CA PRO A 46 -28.19 -15.74 -6.70
C PRO A 46 -26.79 -16.23 -7.12
N GLY A 47 -25.98 -15.34 -7.69
CA GLY A 47 -24.63 -15.63 -8.19
C GLY A 47 -24.55 -16.28 -9.58
N LYS A 48 -25.68 -16.57 -10.25
CA LYS A 48 -25.70 -17.22 -11.58
C LYS A 48 -26.34 -16.37 -12.69
N ALA A 49 -26.47 -15.06 -12.45
CA ALA A 49 -26.96 -14.14 -13.49
C ALA A 49 -25.88 -13.91 -14.58
N PRO A 50 -26.26 -13.85 -15.87
CA PRO A 50 -25.36 -13.53 -16.97
C PRO A 50 -24.79 -12.11 -16.87
N ARG A 51 -23.52 -11.93 -17.26
CA ARG A 51 -22.80 -10.64 -17.20
C ARG A 51 -23.55 -9.50 -17.88
N LYS A 52 -24.02 -9.71 -19.11
CA LYS A 52 -24.74 -8.70 -19.91
C LYS A 52 -25.97 -8.13 -19.20
N LEU A 53 -26.68 -8.94 -18.41
CA LEU A 53 -27.88 -8.50 -17.69
C LEU A 53 -27.53 -7.80 -16.37
N LEU A 54 -26.43 -8.19 -15.72
CA LEU A 54 -25.91 -7.49 -14.55
C LEU A 54 -25.38 -6.11 -14.94
N GLU A 55 -24.62 -6.01 -16.03
CA GLU A 55 -24.13 -4.75 -16.59
C GLU A 55 -25.30 -3.80 -16.91
N ALA A 56 -26.37 -4.31 -17.53
CA ALA A 56 -27.55 -3.50 -17.87
C ALA A 56 -28.33 -2.99 -16.65
N ARG A 57 -28.28 -3.70 -15.52
CA ARG A 57 -29.01 -3.37 -14.29
C ARG A 57 -28.22 -2.42 -13.38
N VAL A 58 -26.91 -2.63 -13.29
CA VAL A 58 -26.01 -2.01 -12.31
C VAL A 58 -25.27 -0.81 -12.92
N GLY A 59 -25.15 -0.80 -14.24
CA GLY A 59 -24.34 0.16 -14.98
C GLY A 59 -22.87 -0.28 -14.97
N ARG A 60 -22.18 -0.12 -16.11
CA ARG A 60 -20.76 -0.50 -16.20
C ARG A 60 -19.88 0.33 -15.26
N ALA A 61 -20.21 1.60 -15.06
CA ALA A 61 -19.46 2.52 -14.21
C ALA A 61 -19.31 2.04 -12.75
N SER A 62 -20.38 1.55 -12.12
CA SER A 62 -20.34 1.11 -10.72
C SER A 62 -19.58 -0.21 -10.53
N VAL A 63 -19.57 -1.07 -11.56
CA VAL A 63 -18.73 -2.28 -11.56
C VAL A 63 -17.27 -1.90 -11.65
N LEU A 64 -16.93 -0.93 -12.51
CA LEU A 64 -15.55 -0.45 -12.65
C LEU A 64 -15.05 0.20 -11.37
N GLU A 65 -15.86 1.02 -10.71
CA GLU A 65 -15.50 1.59 -9.40
C GLU A 65 -15.20 0.50 -8.38
N GLN A 66 -16.03 -0.54 -8.31
CA GLN A 66 -15.79 -1.65 -7.39
C GLN A 66 -14.50 -2.40 -7.73
N VAL A 67 -14.25 -2.65 -9.02
CA VAL A 67 -13.02 -3.29 -9.49
C VAL A 67 -11.81 -2.45 -9.14
N VAL A 68 -11.89 -1.13 -9.31
CA VAL A 68 -10.82 -0.20 -8.96
C VAL A 68 -10.56 -0.23 -7.46
N ASN A 69 -11.60 -0.20 -6.63
CA ASN A 69 -11.45 -0.31 -5.18
C ASN A 69 -10.81 -1.64 -4.74
N ASP A 70 -11.13 -2.75 -5.42
CA ASP A 70 -10.57 -4.07 -5.09
C ASP A 70 -9.15 -4.26 -5.65
N ALA A 71 -8.86 -3.70 -6.82
CA ALA A 71 -7.58 -3.83 -7.50
C ALA A 71 -6.52 -2.87 -6.96
N LEU A 72 -6.90 -1.64 -6.58
CA LEU A 72 -5.98 -0.60 -6.11
C LEU A 72 -5.05 -1.08 -4.99
N PRO A 73 -5.52 -1.72 -3.90
CA PRO A 73 -4.65 -2.19 -2.82
C PRO A 73 -3.63 -3.24 -3.28
N VAL A 74 -4.05 -4.15 -4.17
CA VAL A 74 -3.19 -5.21 -4.68
C VAL A 74 -2.11 -4.63 -5.58
N ARG A 75 -2.49 -3.78 -6.54
CA ARG A 75 -1.56 -3.14 -7.48
C ARG A 75 -0.60 -2.19 -6.78
N TYR A 76 -1.08 -1.46 -5.78
CA TYR A 76 -0.23 -0.63 -4.93
C TYR A 76 0.80 -1.46 -4.16
N SER A 77 0.39 -2.58 -3.55
CA SER A 77 1.31 -3.49 -2.85
C SER A 77 2.35 -4.10 -3.79
N GLU A 78 1.97 -4.46 -5.02
CA GLU A 78 2.88 -4.95 -6.06
C GLU A 78 3.91 -3.88 -6.42
N ALA A 79 3.48 -2.63 -6.63
CA ALA A 79 4.36 -1.51 -6.97
C ALA A 79 5.36 -1.19 -5.84
N ILE A 80 4.93 -1.17 -4.58
CA ILE A 80 5.83 -0.99 -3.42
C ILE A 80 6.87 -2.11 -3.36
N THR A 81 6.44 -3.36 -3.57
CA THR A 81 7.32 -4.53 -3.47
C THR A 81 8.36 -4.52 -4.59
N ALA A 82 7.96 -4.16 -5.81
CA ALA A 82 8.87 -4.04 -6.95
C ALA A 82 9.95 -2.99 -6.71
N GLU A 83 9.60 -1.88 -6.05
CA GLU A 83 10.50 -0.76 -5.77
C GLU A 83 11.19 -0.87 -4.39
N SER A 84 10.93 -1.95 -3.65
CA SER A 84 11.46 -2.21 -2.29
C SER A 84 11.26 -1.04 -1.32
N LEU A 85 10.19 -0.26 -1.50
CA LEU A 85 9.90 0.90 -0.66
C LEU A 85 9.34 0.43 0.70
N GLN A 86 9.72 1.13 1.77
CA GLN A 86 9.20 0.89 3.11
C GLN A 86 8.24 2.03 3.49
N PRO A 87 6.94 1.93 3.16
CA PRO A 87 5.96 2.93 3.53
C PRO A 87 5.71 2.92 5.05
N ILE A 88 5.62 4.11 5.65
CA ILE A 88 5.38 4.29 7.09
C ILE A 88 3.92 4.66 7.39
N GLY A 89 3.13 5.03 6.37
CA GLY A 89 1.75 5.50 6.52
C GLY A 89 0.76 4.89 5.53
N GLN A 90 -0.52 5.25 5.69
CA GLN A 90 -1.52 5.01 4.67
C GLN A 90 -1.25 5.94 3.47
N PRO A 91 -1.28 5.43 2.23
CA PRO A 91 -1.12 6.27 1.05
C PRO A 91 -2.36 7.13 0.82
N GLU A 92 -2.14 8.33 0.30
CA GLU A 92 -3.18 9.11 -0.36
C GLU A 92 -3.26 8.66 -1.82
N ILE A 93 -4.39 8.05 -2.20
CA ILE A 93 -4.60 7.52 -3.55
C ILE A 93 -5.57 8.42 -4.29
N GLU A 94 -5.14 8.97 -5.41
CA GLU A 94 -5.96 9.74 -6.34
C GLU A 94 -6.08 9.00 -7.67
N VAL A 95 -7.31 8.71 -8.10
CA VAL A 95 -7.57 8.12 -9.41
C VAL A 95 -7.64 9.26 -10.44
N THR A 96 -6.61 9.38 -11.27
CA THR A 96 -6.47 10.49 -12.22
C THR A 96 -7.24 10.24 -13.52
N LYS A 97 -7.29 8.98 -13.98
CA LYS A 97 -8.08 8.58 -15.15
C LYS A 97 -8.74 7.22 -14.93
N LEU A 98 -10.02 7.17 -15.22
CA LEU A 98 -10.85 5.97 -15.20
C LEU A 98 -11.66 5.95 -16.49
N GLU A 99 -11.05 5.45 -17.56
CA GLU A 99 -11.72 5.30 -18.85
C GLU A 99 -11.92 3.82 -19.18
N ASP A 100 -13.13 3.53 -19.66
CA ASP A 100 -13.63 2.19 -19.89
C ASP A 100 -12.95 1.58 -21.14
N ASN A 101 -12.18 0.49 -20.97
CA ASN A 101 -11.38 -0.21 -22.01
C ASN A 101 -10.02 0.37 -22.42
N GLU A 102 -9.52 1.44 -21.81
CA GLU A 102 -8.16 1.91 -22.10
C GLU A 102 -7.22 1.56 -20.94
N GLU A 103 -7.13 2.44 -19.95
CA GLU A 103 -6.09 2.36 -18.92
C GLU A 103 -6.60 2.94 -17.60
N LEU A 104 -6.26 2.28 -16.49
CA LEU A 104 -6.47 2.83 -15.16
C LEU A 104 -5.17 3.53 -14.75
N VAL A 105 -5.25 4.84 -14.52
CA VAL A 105 -4.11 5.62 -14.02
C VAL A 105 -4.46 6.15 -12.64
N PHE A 106 -3.67 5.74 -11.65
CA PHE A 106 -3.78 6.25 -10.30
C PHE A 106 -2.43 6.73 -9.79
N THR A 107 -2.50 7.78 -8.98
CA THR A 107 -1.38 8.37 -8.27
C THR A 107 -1.48 7.97 -6.80
N ALA A 108 -0.42 7.42 -6.23
CA ALA A 108 -0.33 7.12 -4.81
C ALA A 108 0.80 7.93 -4.18
N GLU A 109 0.47 8.83 -3.26
CA GLU A 109 1.45 9.53 -2.45
C GLU A 109 1.63 8.82 -1.11
N VAL A 110 2.87 8.49 -0.78
CA VAL A 110 3.20 7.82 0.48
C VAL A 110 4.48 8.34 1.10
N ASP A 111 4.46 8.41 2.43
CA ASP A 111 5.63 8.69 3.21
C ASP A 111 6.46 7.41 3.41
N VAL A 112 7.71 7.44 2.97
CA VAL A 112 8.67 6.33 3.02
C VAL A 112 9.69 6.54 4.12
N ARG A 113 10.24 5.43 4.64
CA ARG A 113 11.38 5.47 5.54
C ARG A 113 12.56 6.18 4.86
N PRO A 114 13.16 7.20 5.49
CA PRO A 114 14.37 7.81 4.96
C PRO A 114 15.55 6.84 5.08
N ASP A 115 16.44 6.90 4.10
CA ASP A 115 17.75 6.25 4.20
C ASP A 115 18.61 7.01 5.21
N ILE A 116 18.85 6.42 6.37
CA ILE A 116 19.72 6.99 7.41
C ILE A 116 21.13 6.46 7.18
N GLU A 117 22.02 7.31 6.68
CA GLU A 117 23.45 7.02 6.67
C GLU A 117 24.03 7.38 8.05
N LEU A 118 24.49 6.36 8.78
CA LEU A 118 25.15 6.57 10.05
C LEU A 118 26.55 7.18 9.79
N PRO A 119 26.92 8.27 10.49
CA PRO A 119 28.29 8.76 10.45
C PRO A 119 29.23 7.75 11.13
N ASP A 120 30.53 7.87 10.86
CA ASP A 120 31.55 6.97 11.42
C ASP A 120 31.54 7.00 12.97
N LEU A 121 31.06 5.91 13.56
CA LEU A 121 30.94 5.72 15.01
C LEU A 121 32.31 5.65 15.70
N ALA A 122 33.40 5.37 14.96
CA ALA A 122 34.74 5.32 15.52
C ALA A 122 35.25 6.72 15.95
N ALA A 123 34.68 7.79 15.40
CA ALA A 123 34.97 9.16 15.84
C ALA A 123 34.27 9.54 17.16
N LEU A 124 33.28 8.75 17.60
CA LEU A 124 32.48 9.05 18.79
C LEU A 124 33.23 8.60 20.05
N LYS A 125 33.89 9.52 20.73
CA LYS A 125 34.53 9.26 22.04
C LYS A 125 33.52 9.47 23.15
N ILE A 126 33.18 8.40 23.87
CA ILE A 126 32.35 8.45 25.08
C ILE A 126 33.30 8.42 26.28
N ALA A 127 33.22 9.44 27.14
CA ALA A 127 33.87 9.41 28.44
C ALA A 127 32.94 8.68 29.42
N VAL A 128 33.38 7.54 29.94
CA VAL A 128 32.71 6.87 31.05
C VAL A 128 33.46 7.29 32.30
N ASP A 129 32.77 7.96 33.21
CA ASP A 129 33.35 8.29 34.50
C ASP A 129 33.66 6.97 35.24
N PRO A 130 34.88 6.77 35.74
CA PRO A 130 35.20 5.57 36.48
C PRO A 130 34.38 5.55 37.76
N VAL A 131 33.55 4.52 37.92
CA VAL A 131 32.93 4.20 39.21
C VAL A 131 34.03 3.67 40.10
N GLY A 132 34.57 4.53 40.95
CA GLY A 132 35.46 4.13 42.03
C GLY A 132 34.61 3.60 43.17
N VAL A 133 34.64 2.29 43.41
CA VAL A 133 34.15 1.72 44.66
C VAL A 133 35.20 2.03 45.71
N THR A 134 34.86 2.80 46.73
CA THR A 134 35.77 3.11 47.83
C THR A 134 35.72 1.99 48.87
N ASP A 135 36.78 1.81 49.65
CA ASP A 135 36.77 0.85 50.77
C ASP A 135 35.67 1.22 51.80
N GLU A 136 35.32 2.50 51.91
CA GLU A 136 34.21 3.00 52.74
C GLU A 136 32.84 2.48 52.26
N ASP A 137 32.63 2.38 50.94
CA ASP A 137 31.41 1.79 50.37
C ASP A 137 31.32 0.27 50.62
N VAL A 138 32.47 -0.41 50.73
CA VAL A 138 32.55 -1.86 51.02
C VAL A 138 32.26 -2.12 52.49
N ASP A 139 32.86 -1.33 53.39
CA ASP A 139 32.66 -1.47 54.83
C ASP A 139 31.20 -1.19 55.23
N ALA A 140 30.56 -0.21 54.57
CA ALA A 140 29.15 0.12 54.81
C ALA A 140 28.15 -1.02 54.47
N GLU A 141 28.44 -1.84 53.46
CA GLU A 141 27.61 -3.01 53.10
C GLU A 141 27.94 -4.26 53.94
N VAL A 142 29.16 -4.37 54.47
CA VAL A 142 29.57 -5.51 55.32
C VAL A 142 29.10 -5.36 56.77
N GLU A 143 28.90 -4.13 57.25
CA GLU A 143 28.38 -3.84 58.59
C GLU A 143 26.84 -3.78 58.68
N ALA A 144 26.12 -3.85 57.55
CA ALA A 144 24.66 -3.91 57.46
C ALA A 144 24.11 -5.35 57.59
#